data_AF-A0A359E0R5-F1
#
_entry.id   AF-A0A359E0R5-F1
#
_cell.length_a   1.000
_cell.length_b   1.000
_cell.length_c   1.000
_cell.angle_alpha   90.00
_cell.angle_beta   90.00
_cell.angle_gamma   90.00
#
_symmetry.space_group_name_H-M   'P 1'
#
loop_
_entity.id
_entity.type
_entity.pdbx_description
1 polymer ?
#
loop_
_entity_poly.entity_id
_entity_poly.type
_entity_poly.pdbx_seq_one_letter_code
_entity_poly.pdbx_strand_id
1 'polypeptide(L)'
;MTVKDKIFKSYTDPIPPLRYDVQIIPIKQNGETFLYFQDQMGYTSSDFAVPHSAQSLFSLFDGSRSVEDILEFSDEKITKEQVLEYVQFLDEKALLHSSYFKAHAEMKESNYEEFGVHENITAGLSYPDDAEELEHFLNEAFEKLPASEPVESAKALYAPHIDYRVGLNSYIKAFSSIKNLKPKRVIILATSHYSGLYPDLYEEHPFVISNKDYEMVNGRVKADRKAIQKIEDQINNDEISYGVTFQ
;
A
#
# COMPACT_ATOMS: atom_id res chain seq x y z
N MET A 1 -10.58 21.30 -13.86
CA MET A 1 -9.78 20.23 -14.48
C MET A 1 -9.97 18.98 -13.64
N THR A 2 -10.36 17.89 -14.26
CA THR A 2 -10.40 16.56 -13.62
C THR A 2 -8.98 15.99 -13.56
N VAL A 3 -8.71 15.02 -12.68
CA VAL A 3 -7.41 14.32 -12.64
C VAL A 3 -7.08 13.72 -14.02
N LYS A 4 -8.09 13.18 -14.73
CA LYS A 4 -7.97 12.65 -16.10
C LYS A 4 -7.51 13.68 -17.13
N ASP A 5 -7.72 14.97 -16.90
CA ASP A 5 -7.25 16.01 -17.83
C ASP A 5 -5.71 16.08 -17.89
N LYS A 6 -5.03 15.59 -16.84
CA LYS A 6 -3.56 15.59 -16.70
C LYS A 6 -2.86 14.40 -17.37
N ILE A 7 -3.60 13.47 -17.98
CA ILE A 7 -3.03 12.37 -18.78
C ILE A 7 -2.18 12.96 -19.92
N PHE A 8 -1.03 12.34 -20.18
CA PHE A 8 -0.08 12.70 -21.23
C PHE A 8 -0.73 12.75 -22.62
N LYS A 9 -0.48 13.83 -23.39
CA LYS A 9 -1.18 14.11 -24.67
C LYS A 9 -0.27 14.66 -25.76
N SER A 10 1.04 14.68 -25.53
CA SER A 10 2.00 15.34 -26.43
C SER A 10 2.72 14.35 -27.33
N TYR A 11 2.98 14.75 -28.57
CA TYR A 11 3.85 13.97 -29.46
C TYR A 11 5.33 14.34 -29.29
N THR A 12 5.61 15.56 -28.84
CA THR A 12 6.95 16.17 -28.82
C THR A 12 7.54 16.32 -27.42
N ASP A 13 6.71 16.33 -26.37
CA ASP A 13 7.22 16.39 -25.01
C ASP A 13 7.81 15.02 -24.62
N PRO A 14 8.86 14.99 -23.77
CA PRO A 14 9.37 13.74 -23.24
C PRO A 14 8.29 12.93 -22.51
N ILE A 15 8.19 11.66 -22.86
CA ILE A 15 7.29 10.70 -22.22
C ILE A 15 7.76 10.48 -20.78
N PRO A 16 6.87 10.61 -19.78
CA PRO A 16 7.24 10.40 -18.39
C PRO A 16 7.77 8.97 -18.17
N PRO A 17 8.80 8.79 -17.33
CA PRO A 17 9.38 7.48 -17.13
C PRO A 17 8.44 6.55 -16.38
N LEU A 18 8.65 5.23 -16.51
CA LEU A 18 7.97 4.26 -15.66
C LEU A 18 8.30 4.49 -14.18
N ARG A 19 7.31 4.22 -13.33
CA ARG A 19 7.46 4.23 -11.88
C ARG A 19 8.46 3.19 -11.41
N TYR A 20 9.54 3.65 -10.77
CA TYR A 20 10.60 2.78 -10.25
C TYR A 20 10.15 1.88 -9.10
N ASP A 21 9.08 2.27 -8.41
CA ASP A 21 8.49 1.58 -7.27
C ASP A 21 7.50 0.48 -7.68
N VAL A 22 7.13 0.42 -8.97
CA VAL A 22 6.27 -0.63 -9.52
C VAL A 22 7.12 -1.79 -10.01
N GLN A 23 6.86 -3.00 -9.49
CA GLN A 23 7.53 -4.21 -9.96
C GLN A 23 6.87 -4.76 -11.21
N ILE A 24 7.68 -5.13 -12.21
CA ILE A 24 7.22 -5.77 -13.45
C ILE A 24 7.55 -7.26 -13.38
N ILE A 25 6.52 -8.10 -13.35
CA ILE A 25 6.62 -9.55 -13.14
C ILE A 25 6.15 -10.30 -14.40
N PRO A 26 6.99 -11.12 -15.03
CA PRO A 26 6.55 -11.95 -16.15
C PRO A 26 5.67 -13.09 -15.64
N ILE A 27 4.48 -13.22 -16.21
CA ILE A 27 3.53 -14.30 -15.91
C ILE A 27 3.21 -15.09 -17.18
N LYS A 28 2.89 -16.38 -17.03
CA LYS A 28 2.46 -17.24 -18.15
C LYS A 28 0.96 -17.50 -18.07
N GLN A 29 0.25 -17.25 -19.15
CA GLN A 29 -1.18 -17.55 -19.28
C GLN A 29 -1.45 -18.14 -20.66
N ASN A 30 -2.10 -19.31 -20.71
CA ASN A 30 -2.43 -20.01 -21.96
C ASN A 30 -1.24 -20.24 -22.92
N GLY A 31 -0.03 -20.40 -22.39
CA GLY A 31 1.20 -20.59 -23.17
C GLY A 31 1.86 -19.29 -23.64
N GLU A 32 1.22 -18.14 -23.44
CA GLU A 32 1.77 -16.82 -23.73
C GLU A 32 2.38 -16.19 -22.47
N THR A 33 3.35 -15.29 -22.67
CA THR A 33 4.00 -14.55 -21.57
C THR A 33 3.52 -13.11 -21.57
N PHE A 34 3.07 -12.65 -20.41
CA PHE A 34 2.63 -11.29 -20.15
C PHE A 34 3.48 -10.65 -19.05
N LEU A 35 3.47 -9.33 -18.98
CA LEU A 35 4.04 -8.54 -17.90
C LEU A 35 2.90 -8.05 -17.02
N TYR A 36 2.94 -8.46 -15.77
CA TYR A 36 2.06 -8.01 -14.69
C TYR A 36 2.76 -6.90 -13.90
N PHE A 37 1.99 -5.92 -13.43
CA PHE A 37 2.50 -4.79 -12.65
C PHE A 37 2.04 -4.94 -11.21
N GLN A 38 3.00 -5.04 -10.29
CA GLN A 38 2.74 -5.08 -8.87
C GLN A 38 3.12 -3.75 -8.24
N ASP A 39 2.11 -2.99 -7.83
CA ASP A 39 2.24 -1.72 -7.12
C ASP A 39 1.91 -1.94 -5.64
N GLN A 40 2.94 -1.94 -4.79
CA GLN A 40 2.78 -2.15 -3.35
C GLN A 40 2.06 -0.98 -2.66
N MET A 41 2.03 0.20 -3.30
CA MET A 41 1.39 1.40 -2.75
C MET A 41 -0.08 1.52 -3.18
N GLY A 42 -0.57 0.63 -4.04
CA GLY A 42 -1.99 0.55 -4.42
C GLY A 42 -2.50 1.70 -5.30
N TYR A 43 -1.64 2.45 -6.00
CA TYR A 43 -2.10 3.51 -6.91
C TYR A 43 -2.60 2.96 -8.24
N THR A 44 -1.91 1.95 -8.79
CA THR A 44 -2.25 1.19 -10.00
C THR A 44 -3.34 0.15 -9.76
N SER A 45 -4.15 -0.13 -10.79
CA SER A 45 -5.12 -1.24 -10.75
C SER A 45 -4.46 -2.57 -11.10
N SER A 46 -4.84 -3.64 -10.42
CA SER A 46 -4.31 -5.00 -10.61
C SER A 46 -5.03 -5.81 -11.70
N ASP A 47 -5.86 -5.16 -12.52
CA ASP A 47 -6.81 -5.76 -13.46
C ASP A 47 -6.28 -5.99 -14.88
N PHE A 48 -4.98 -5.74 -15.12
CA PHE A 48 -4.40 -5.85 -16.46
C PHE A 48 -2.98 -6.43 -16.45
N ALA A 49 -2.60 -6.95 -17.62
CA ALA A 49 -1.24 -7.32 -17.97
C ALA A 49 -1.00 -6.94 -19.43
N VAL A 50 0.26 -6.73 -19.82
CA VAL A 50 0.62 -6.39 -21.20
C VAL A 50 1.44 -7.52 -21.83
N PRO A 51 1.46 -7.66 -23.16
CA PRO A 51 2.33 -8.64 -23.81
C PRO A 51 3.80 -8.45 -23.45
N HIS A 52 4.56 -9.55 -23.32
CA HIS A 52 6.00 -9.49 -23.02
C HIS A 52 6.81 -8.65 -24.04
N SER A 53 6.35 -8.60 -25.29
CA SER A 53 6.96 -7.77 -26.34
C SER A 53 6.98 -6.27 -26.04
N ALA A 54 6.14 -5.78 -25.11
CA ALA A 54 6.14 -4.38 -24.69
C ALA A 54 7.38 -3.99 -23.85
N GLN A 55 8.16 -4.97 -23.37
CA GLN A 55 9.28 -4.70 -22.47
C GLN A 55 10.37 -3.80 -23.09
N SER A 56 10.63 -3.95 -24.39
CA SER A 56 11.60 -3.10 -25.08
C SER A 56 11.13 -1.64 -25.12
N LEU A 57 9.83 -1.40 -25.31
CA LEU A 57 9.27 -0.05 -25.33
C LEU A 57 9.40 0.64 -23.96
N PHE A 58 9.25 -0.11 -22.87
CA PHE A 58 9.41 0.38 -21.50
C PHE A 58 10.80 0.92 -21.22
N SER A 59 11.85 0.32 -21.78
CA SER A 59 13.21 0.85 -21.65
C SER A 59 13.44 2.20 -22.34
N LEU A 60 12.53 2.61 -23.24
CA LEU A 60 12.60 3.90 -23.93
C LEU A 60 11.90 5.02 -23.14
N PHE A 61 11.03 4.67 -22.18
CA PHE A 61 10.36 5.62 -21.29
C PHE A 61 11.27 5.99 -20.12
N ASP A 62 12.29 6.81 -20.42
CA ASP A 62 13.30 7.27 -19.46
C ASP A 62 13.17 8.76 -19.09
N GLY A 63 12.10 9.43 -19.55
CA GLY A 63 11.89 10.85 -19.31
C GLY A 63 12.62 11.78 -20.28
N SER A 64 13.32 11.24 -21.29
CA SER A 64 14.07 12.06 -22.26
C SER A 64 13.52 12.00 -23.70
N ARG A 65 12.81 10.92 -24.05
CA ARG A 65 12.29 10.69 -25.42
C ARG A 65 10.81 11.00 -25.53
N SER A 66 10.44 11.66 -26.60
CA SER A 66 9.06 11.92 -27.01
C SER A 66 8.48 10.75 -27.83
N VAL A 67 7.20 10.84 -28.19
CA VAL A 67 6.56 9.88 -29.11
C VAL A 67 7.23 9.91 -30.48
N GLU A 68 7.60 11.10 -30.96
CA GLU A 68 8.31 11.27 -32.24
C GLU A 68 9.69 10.61 -32.21
N ASP A 69 10.44 10.75 -31.11
CA ASP A 69 11.75 10.11 -30.97
C ASP A 69 11.63 8.57 -30.96
N ILE A 70 10.61 8.02 -30.29
CA ILE A 70 10.40 6.56 -30.22
C ILE A 70 10.09 5.97 -31.60
N LEU A 71 9.41 6.71 -32.46
CA LEU A 71 9.13 6.24 -33.82
C LEU A 71 10.39 6.06 -34.66
N GLU A 72 11.45 6.83 -34.41
CA GLU A 72 12.73 6.66 -35.12
C GLU A 72 13.38 5.30 -34.83
N PHE A 73 13.05 4.69 -33.69
CA PHE A 73 13.56 3.38 -33.28
C PHE A 73 12.56 2.23 -33.52
N SER A 74 11.39 2.53 -34.07
CA SER A 74 10.30 1.57 -34.27
C SER A 74 10.25 1.09 -35.73
N ASP A 75 9.74 -0.12 -35.95
CA ASP A 75 9.44 -0.59 -37.31
C ASP A 75 8.44 0.34 -38.00
N GLU A 76 8.54 0.49 -39.33
CA GLU A 76 7.66 1.36 -40.17
C GLU A 76 6.15 1.06 -40.06
N LYS A 77 5.75 0.04 -39.29
CA LYS A 77 4.36 -0.38 -39.08
C LYS A 77 3.67 0.28 -37.89
N ILE A 78 4.41 0.93 -36.99
CA ILE A 78 3.84 1.57 -35.79
C ILE A 78 3.59 3.05 -36.08
N THR A 79 2.39 3.54 -35.79
CA THR A 79 2.06 4.98 -35.94
C THR A 79 2.25 5.75 -34.65
N LYS A 80 2.45 7.08 -34.74
CA LYS A 80 2.56 7.94 -33.54
C LYS A 80 1.31 7.89 -32.68
N GLU A 81 0.14 7.74 -33.30
CA GLU A 81 -1.14 7.61 -32.61
C GLU A 81 -1.17 6.35 -31.75
N GLN A 82 -0.69 5.22 -32.26
CA GLN A 82 -0.61 3.97 -31.51
C GLN A 82 0.37 4.07 -30.33
N VAL A 83 1.51 4.73 -30.51
CA VAL A 83 2.47 4.96 -29.42
C VAL A 83 1.84 5.87 -28.36
N LEU A 84 1.21 6.97 -28.76
CA LEU A 84 0.56 7.89 -27.83
C LEU A 84 -0.59 7.22 -27.07
N GLU A 85 -1.45 6.45 -27.75
CA GLU A 85 -2.53 5.67 -27.12
C GLU A 85 -1.98 4.70 -26.07
N TYR A 86 -0.85 4.04 -26.37
CA TYR A 86 -0.21 3.13 -25.44
C TYR A 86 0.39 3.85 -24.22
N VAL A 87 1.06 5.00 -24.44
CA VAL A 87 1.55 5.85 -23.35
C VAL A 87 0.39 6.33 -22.47
N GLN A 88 -0.71 6.77 -23.07
CA GLN A 88 -1.91 7.20 -22.36
C GLN A 88 -2.55 6.10 -21.53
N PHE A 89 -2.59 4.88 -22.08
CA PHE A 89 -3.08 3.71 -21.36
C PHE A 89 -2.26 3.45 -20.09
N LEU A 90 -0.92 3.47 -20.18
CA LEU A 90 -0.04 3.26 -19.03
C LEU A 90 -0.14 4.42 -18.03
N ASP A 91 -0.24 5.65 -18.53
CA ASP A 91 -0.41 6.84 -17.70
C ASP A 91 -1.72 6.80 -16.92
N GLU A 92 -2.85 6.49 -17.57
CA GLU A 92 -4.16 6.35 -16.91
C GLU A 92 -4.16 5.24 -15.84
N LYS A 93 -3.37 4.18 -16.05
CA LYS A 93 -3.14 3.10 -15.07
C LYS A 93 -2.16 3.48 -13.96
N ALA A 94 -1.73 4.74 -13.89
CA ALA A 94 -0.81 5.29 -12.90
C ALA A 94 0.55 4.59 -12.87
N LEU A 95 1.04 4.09 -14.02
CA LEU A 95 2.33 3.42 -14.14
C LEU A 95 3.50 4.36 -14.45
N LEU A 96 3.22 5.58 -14.91
CA LEU A 96 4.24 6.56 -15.28
C LEU A 96 4.40 7.63 -14.19
N HIS A 97 5.63 8.12 -13.99
CA HIS A 97 5.96 9.26 -13.12
C HIS A 97 5.50 10.57 -13.77
N SER A 98 4.18 10.72 -13.91
CA SER A 98 3.55 11.79 -14.68
C SER A 98 2.82 12.80 -13.80
N SER A 99 2.34 13.88 -14.43
CA SER A 99 1.43 14.84 -13.78
C SER A 99 0.09 14.19 -13.39
N TYR A 100 -0.37 13.19 -14.13
CA TYR A 100 -1.57 12.43 -13.78
C TYR A 100 -1.33 11.60 -12.52
N PHE A 101 -0.24 10.82 -12.47
CA PHE A 101 0.08 10.01 -11.30
C PHE A 101 0.18 10.86 -10.03
N LYS A 102 0.91 11.98 -10.08
CA LYS A 102 1.04 12.89 -8.94
C LYS A 102 -0.32 13.35 -8.40
N ALA A 103 -1.22 13.79 -9.30
CA ALA A 103 -2.54 14.26 -8.90
C ALA A 103 -3.47 13.12 -8.44
N HIS A 104 -3.32 11.93 -9.02
CA HIS A 104 -4.06 10.73 -8.62
C HIS A 104 -3.64 10.22 -7.23
N ALA A 105 -2.33 10.21 -6.95
CA ALA A 105 -1.77 9.87 -5.65
C ALA A 105 -2.24 10.85 -4.58
N GLU A 106 -2.08 12.15 -4.80
CA GLU A 106 -2.54 13.20 -3.88
C GLU A 106 -4.05 13.10 -3.58
N MET A 107 -4.87 12.83 -4.60
CA MET A 107 -6.31 12.61 -4.43
C MET A 107 -6.59 11.36 -3.58
N LYS A 108 -5.94 10.23 -3.87
CA LYS A 108 -6.12 8.98 -3.11
C LYS A 108 -5.71 9.14 -1.65
N GLU A 109 -4.55 9.74 -1.40
CA GLU A 109 -4.01 9.99 -0.06
C GLU A 109 -4.90 10.94 0.72
N SER A 110 -5.32 12.06 0.12
CA SER A 110 -6.22 13.02 0.79
C SER A 110 -7.56 12.39 1.15
N ASN A 111 -8.15 11.60 0.23
CA ASN A 111 -9.39 10.88 0.51
C ASN A 111 -9.22 9.90 1.67
N TYR A 112 -8.09 9.18 1.71
CA TYR A 112 -7.78 8.27 2.81
C TYR A 112 -7.61 9.04 4.12
N GLU A 113 -6.91 10.17 4.12
CA GLU A 113 -6.68 10.99 5.32
C GLU A 113 -7.98 11.61 5.86
N GLU A 114 -8.89 12.03 5.00
CA GLU A 114 -10.23 12.50 5.39
C GLU A 114 -11.13 11.34 5.88
N PHE A 115 -10.87 10.11 5.44
CA PHE A 115 -11.66 8.95 5.84
C PHE A 115 -11.39 8.57 7.31
N GLY A 116 -12.41 8.69 8.16
CA GLY A 116 -12.27 8.48 9.61
C GLY A 116 -12.04 7.03 10.06
N VAL A 117 -11.88 6.10 9.11
CA VAL A 117 -11.79 4.66 9.35
C VAL A 117 -10.64 4.08 8.52
N HIS A 118 -9.82 3.24 9.10
CA HIS A 118 -8.88 2.38 8.37
C HIS A 118 -9.57 1.04 8.12
N GLU A 119 -9.81 0.71 6.85
CA GLU A 119 -10.36 -0.60 6.47
C GLU A 119 -9.30 -1.69 6.65
N ASN A 120 -9.75 -2.93 6.85
CA ASN A 120 -8.81 -4.05 6.83
C ASN A 120 -8.33 -4.29 5.38
N ILE A 121 -7.04 -4.57 5.22
CA ILE A 121 -6.40 -4.82 3.92
C ILE A 121 -5.83 -6.25 3.81
N THR A 122 -5.87 -7.02 4.92
CA THR A 122 -5.25 -8.35 5.03
C THR A 122 -6.25 -9.48 5.24
N ALA A 123 -7.53 -9.18 5.46
CA ALA A 123 -8.55 -10.22 5.54
C ALA A 123 -8.74 -10.89 4.16
N GLY A 124 -8.99 -12.19 4.16
CA GLY A 124 -9.04 -13.03 2.96
C GLY A 124 -7.65 -13.35 2.37
N LEU A 125 -6.59 -12.66 2.80
CA LEU A 125 -5.21 -12.88 2.36
C LEU A 125 -4.36 -13.60 3.42
N SER A 126 -4.33 -13.04 4.63
CA SER A 126 -3.52 -13.56 5.74
C SER A 126 -4.36 -14.33 6.77
N TYR A 127 -5.65 -14.01 6.89
CA TYR A 127 -6.62 -14.65 7.78
C TYR A 127 -8.03 -14.58 7.18
N PRO A 128 -9.00 -15.38 7.66
CA PRO A 128 -10.37 -15.38 7.11
C PRO A 128 -11.05 -14.00 7.13
N ASP A 129 -11.80 -13.69 6.08
CA ASP A 129 -12.59 -12.45 5.93
C ASP A 129 -14.01 -12.54 6.48
N ASP A 130 -14.41 -13.71 6.99
CA ASP A 130 -15.64 -13.91 7.75
C ASP A 130 -15.36 -13.95 9.27
N ALA A 131 -16.27 -13.36 10.06
CA ALA A 131 -16.10 -13.22 11.50
C ALA A 131 -16.18 -14.55 12.25
N GLU A 132 -17.07 -15.46 11.85
CA GLU A 132 -17.22 -16.77 12.47
C GLU A 132 -16.02 -17.66 12.09
N GLU A 133 -15.58 -17.60 10.83
CA GLU A 133 -14.38 -18.30 10.37
C GLU A 133 -13.12 -17.80 11.07
N LEU A 134 -12.96 -16.49 11.27
CA LEU A 134 -11.83 -15.92 12.00
C LEU A 134 -11.82 -16.37 13.46
N GLU A 135 -12.97 -16.37 14.13
CA GLU A 135 -13.09 -16.85 15.50
C GLU A 135 -12.73 -18.34 15.60
N HIS A 136 -13.25 -19.17 14.69
CA HIS A 136 -12.92 -20.58 14.62
C HIS A 136 -11.42 -20.81 14.39
N PHE A 137 -10.84 -20.12 13.41
CA PHE A 137 -9.41 -20.19 13.06
C PHE A 137 -8.52 -19.85 14.27
N LEU A 138 -8.83 -18.78 15.01
CA LEU A 138 -8.05 -18.38 16.18
C LEU A 138 -8.24 -19.35 17.35
N ASN A 139 -9.47 -19.78 17.64
CA ASN A 139 -9.74 -20.72 18.72
C ASN A 139 -9.02 -22.05 18.49
N GLU A 140 -9.10 -22.59 17.27
CA GLU A 140 -8.38 -23.81 16.90
C GLU A 140 -6.86 -23.64 17.08
N ALA A 141 -6.31 -22.49 16.69
CA ALA A 141 -4.90 -22.19 16.87
C ALA A 141 -4.50 -22.12 18.35
N PHE A 142 -5.31 -21.49 19.21
CA PHE A 142 -5.07 -21.43 20.66
C PHE A 142 -5.18 -22.80 21.34
N GLU A 143 -6.01 -23.71 20.82
CA GLU A 143 -6.14 -25.07 21.34
C GLU A 143 -5.00 -25.99 20.92
N LYS A 144 -4.53 -25.89 19.67
CA LYS A 144 -3.59 -26.86 19.07
C LYS A 144 -2.13 -26.44 19.15
N LEU A 145 -1.84 -25.14 19.15
CA LEU A 145 -0.46 -24.64 19.11
C LEU A 145 0.11 -24.44 20.52
N PRO A 146 1.45 -24.51 20.69
CA PRO A 146 2.08 -24.30 21.98
C PRO A 146 1.74 -22.92 22.56
N ALA A 147 1.06 -22.91 23.70
CA ALA A 147 0.70 -21.70 24.45
C ALA A 147 1.69 -21.44 25.60
N SER A 148 1.75 -20.19 26.04
CA SER A 148 2.46 -19.78 27.25
C SER A 148 1.49 -19.71 28.42
N GLU A 149 2.01 -19.92 29.64
CA GLU A 149 1.21 -19.77 30.85
C GLU A 149 0.72 -18.32 31.03
N PRO A 150 -0.55 -18.12 31.41
CA PRO A 150 -1.09 -16.79 31.64
C PRO A 150 -0.36 -16.06 32.77
N VAL A 151 -0.13 -14.76 32.59
CA VAL A 151 0.41 -13.88 33.63
C VAL A 151 -0.71 -13.06 34.27
N GLU A 152 -0.54 -12.76 35.56
CA GLU A 152 -1.48 -11.92 36.33
C GLU A 152 -1.40 -10.44 35.94
N SER A 153 -0.25 -10.00 35.41
CA SER A 153 -0.06 -8.61 34.98
C SER A 153 0.98 -8.48 33.88
N ALA A 154 0.75 -7.57 32.95
CA ALA A 154 1.72 -7.16 31.93
C ALA A 154 1.56 -5.66 31.64
N LYS A 155 2.66 -5.01 31.24
CA LYS A 155 2.67 -3.61 30.78
C LYS A 155 2.92 -3.48 29.28
N ALA A 156 3.52 -4.49 28.67
CA ALA A 156 3.84 -4.54 27.26
C ALA A 156 3.75 -5.98 26.76
N LEU A 157 3.48 -6.13 25.47
CA LEU A 157 3.56 -7.38 24.73
C LEU A 157 4.45 -7.14 23.51
N TYR A 158 5.38 -8.05 23.27
CA TYR A 158 6.18 -8.07 22.04
C TYR A 158 5.71 -9.24 21.19
N ALA A 159 5.18 -8.94 20.01
CA ALA A 159 4.73 -9.93 19.04
C ALA A 159 5.24 -9.51 17.66
N PRO A 160 5.50 -10.46 16.74
CA PRO A 160 5.81 -10.11 15.37
C PRO A 160 4.58 -9.45 14.69
N HIS A 161 4.81 -8.82 13.53
CA HIS A 161 3.76 -8.38 12.59
C HIS A 161 3.87 -9.12 11.25
N ILE A 162 4.48 -10.31 11.24
CA ILE A 162 4.60 -11.17 10.05
C ILE A 162 3.27 -11.87 9.74
N ASP A 163 3.03 -12.17 8.47
CA ASP A 163 1.83 -12.85 7.99
C ASP A 163 1.48 -14.11 8.83
N TYR A 164 0.20 -14.26 9.20
CA TYR A 164 -0.26 -15.36 10.05
C TYR A 164 -0.04 -16.74 9.42
N ARG A 165 -0.05 -16.86 8.09
CA ARG A 165 0.20 -18.12 7.38
C ARG A 165 1.57 -18.72 7.72
N VAL A 166 2.52 -17.89 8.15
CA VAL A 166 3.86 -18.32 8.58
C VAL A 166 4.13 -18.07 10.06
N GLY A 167 3.51 -17.05 10.65
CA GLY A 167 3.83 -16.56 11.99
C GLY A 167 2.96 -17.08 13.13
N LEU A 168 1.85 -17.77 12.86
CA LEU A 168 0.76 -17.99 13.83
C LEU A 168 1.23 -18.53 15.20
N ASN A 169 2.17 -19.47 15.21
CA ASN A 169 2.71 -20.05 16.45
C ASN A 169 3.31 -18.99 17.40
N SER A 170 4.03 -18.01 16.84
CA SER A 170 4.61 -16.91 17.62
C SER A 170 3.53 -16.01 18.23
N TYR A 171 2.45 -15.77 17.49
CA TYR A 171 1.28 -15.05 18.01
C TYR A 171 0.62 -15.80 19.14
N ILE A 172 0.32 -17.10 18.97
CA ILE A 172 -0.32 -17.90 20.02
C ILE A 172 0.52 -17.90 21.30
N LYS A 173 1.84 -18.10 21.20
CA LYS A 173 2.74 -18.03 22.35
C LYS A 173 2.70 -16.68 23.07
N ALA A 174 2.73 -15.58 22.31
CA ALA A 174 2.73 -14.23 22.87
C ALA A 174 1.37 -13.92 23.54
N PHE A 175 0.27 -14.06 22.82
CA PHE A 175 -1.06 -13.63 23.26
C PHE A 175 -1.68 -14.54 24.31
N SER A 176 -1.36 -15.84 24.32
CA SER A 176 -1.85 -16.76 25.37
C SER A 176 -1.40 -16.36 26.77
N SER A 177 -0.21 -15.75 26.90
CA SER A 177 0.30 -15.24 28.18
C SER A 177 -0.56 -14.12 28.75
N ILE A 178 -1.25 -13.33 27.92
CA ILE A 178 -2.07 -12.19 28.36
C ILE A 178 -3.57 -12.43 28.22
N LYS A 179 -4.01 -13.67 27.94
CA LYS A 179 -5.41 -14.00 27.60
C LYS A 179 -6.44 -13.59 28.67
N ASN A 180 -6.02 -13.50 29.93
CA ASN A 180 -6.88 -13.13 31.06
C ASN A 180 -6.90 -11.61 31.32
N LEU A 181 -6.01 -10.83 30.69
CA LEU A 181 -5.90 -9.40 30.91
C LEU A 181 -7.00 -8.65 30.14
N LYS A 182 -7.56 -7.61 30.77
CA LYS A 182 -8.60 -6.75 30.19
C LYS A 182 -8.16 -5.27 30.24
N PRO A 183 -7.16 -4.86 29.45
CA PRO A 183 -6.71 -3.48 29.45
C PRO A 183 -7.82 -2.56 28.94
N LYS A 184 -7.94 -1.37 29.56
CA LYS A 184 -8.90 -0.34 29.12
C LYS A 184 -8.43 0.44 27.88
N ARG A 185 -7.13 0.37 27.59
CA ARG A 185 -6.46 1.03 26.47
C ARG A 185 -5.29 0.17 26.04
N VAL A 186 -5.11 0.02 24.74
CA VAL A 186 -3.95 -0.61 24.11
C VAL A 186 -3.27 0.45 23.26
N ILE A 187 -1.93 0.52 23.34
CA ILE A 187 -1.10 1.34 22.47
C ILE A 187 -0.36 0.37 21.57
N ILE A 188 -0.56 0.49 20.25
CA ILE A 188 0.13 -0.33 19.25
C ILE A 188 1.26 0.53 18.67
N LEU A 189 2.49 0.06 18.84
CA LEU A 189 3.68 0.64 18.23
C LEU A 189 4.16 -0.32 17.16
N ALA A 190 4.15 0.13 15.91
CA ALA A 190 4.58 -0.64 14.76
C ALA A 190 5.57 0.17 13.94
N THR A 191 6.44 -0.52 13.19
CA THR A 191 7.37 0.13 12.28
C THR A 191 6.68 0.40 10.94
N SER A 192 6.90 1.60 10.38
CA SER A 192 6.58 1.87 8.99
C SER A 192 7.64 1.22 8.09
N HIS A 193 7.21 0.52 7.04
CA HIS A 193 8.12 -0.02 6.01
C HIS A 193 8.45 0.99 4.93
N TYR A 194 7.73 2.12 4.88
CA TYR A 194 7.77 3.06 3.76
C TYR A 194 8.20 4.48 4.14
N SER A 195 8.21 4.81 5.44
CA SER A 195 8.65 6.14 5.91
C SER A 195 10.04 6.54 5.41
N GLY A 196 10.97 5.58 5.26
CA GLY A 196 12.30 5.82 4.71
C GLY A 196 12.33 6.28 3.25
N LEU A 197 11.22 6.19 2.51
CA LEU A 197 11.07 6.73 1.16
C LEU A 197 10.74 8.24 1.14
N TYR A 198 10.38 8.81 2.30
CA TYR A 198 9.95 10.21 2.45
C TYR A 198 10.75 10.90 3.57
N PRO A 199 12.08 11.02 3.42
CA PRO A 199 12.94 11.62 4.45
C PRO A 199 12.52 13.05 4.80
N ASP A 200 12.10 13.83 3.79
CA ASP A 200 11.62 15.21 3.97
C ASP A 200 10.43 15.32 4.94
N LEU A 201 9.66 14.24 5.12
CA LEU A 201 8.51 14.20 6.04
C LEU A 201 8.85 13.56 7.39
N TYR A 202 9.71 12.54 7.42
CA TYR A 202 9.84 11.65 8.58
C TYR A 202 11.20 11.64 9.26
N GLU A 203 12.22 12.31 8.72
CA GLU A 203 13.56 12.34 9.34
C GLU A 203 13.53 12.98 10.73
N GLU A 204 12.89 14.15 10.86
CA GLU A 204 12.71 14.86 12.13
C GLU A 204 11.35 14.58 12.81
N HIS A 205 10.45 13.86 12.12
CA HIS A 205 9.12 13.50 12.61
C HIS A 205 8.87 11.98 12.51
N PRO A 206 9.58 11.16 13.31
CA PRO A 206 9.61 9.70 13.13
C PRO A 206 8.33 8.97 13.59
N PHE A 207 7.37 9.68 14.18
CA PHE A 207 6.13 9.12 14.70
C PHE A 207 4.92 9.58 13.88
N VAL A 208 4.16 8.61 13.38
CA VAL A 208 2.87 8.84 12.73
C VAL A 208 1.75 8.42 13.69
N ILE A 209 0.80 9.31 13.93
CA ILE A 209 -0.33 9.07 14.83
C ILE A 209 -1.60 9.03 13.99
N SER A 210 -2.30 7.90 14.01
CA SER A 210 -3.61 7.75 13.37
C SER A 210 -4.74 8.05 14.36
N ASN A 211 -5.65 8.92 13.97
CA ASN A 211 -6.89 9.22 14.70
C ASN A 211 -8.11 8.41 14.17
N LYS A 212 -7.86 7.48 13.26
CA LYS A 212 -8.89 6.67 12.58
C LYS A 212 -9.34 5.52 13.47
N ASP A 213 -10.62 5.18 13.39
CA ASP A 213 -11.08 3.89 13.90
C ASP A 213 -10.57 2.78 12.96
N TYR A 214 -10.31 1.58 13.46
CA TYR A 214 -9.86 0.44 12.64
C TYR A 214 -11.01 -0.55 12.48
N GLU A 215 -11.41 -0.82 11.25
CA GLU A 215 -12.41 -1.84 10.95
C GLU A 215 -11.72 -3.21 10.92
N MET A 216 -12.14 -4.12 11.79
CA MET A 216 -11.71 -5.52 11.76
C MET A 216 -12.88 -6.38 11.31
N VAL A 217 -12.58 -7.59 10.85
CA VAL A 217 -13.59 -8.56 10.39
C VAL A 217 -14.67 -8.83 11.45
N ASN A 218 -14.29 -8.86 12.73
CA ASN A 218 -15.20 -9.10 13.86
C ASN A 218 -15.59 -7.81 14.61
N GLY A 219 -15.42 -6.64 13.99
CA GLY A 219 -15.93 -5.37 14.48
C GLY A 219 -14.91 -4.23 14.56
N ARG A 220 -15.40 -3.04 14.88
CA ARG A 220 -14.60 -1.81 14.88
C ARG A 220 -13.86 -1.56 16.19
N VAL A 221 -12.55 -1.32 16.08
CA VAL A 221 -11.70 -0.82 17.16
C VAL A 221 -11.66 0.70 17.11
N LYS A 222 -12.19 1.36 18.15
CA LYS A 222 -12.26 2.83 18.20
C LYS A 222 -10.92 3.43 18.63
N ALA A 223 -10.49 4.48 17.94
CA ALA A 223 -9.36 5.29 18.39
C ALA A 223 -9.69 6.05 19.68
N ASP A 224 -8.77 6.04 20.64
CA ASP A 224 -8.86 6.87 21.83
C ASP A 224 -8.43 8.31 21.50
N ARG A 225 -9.33 9.04 20.84
CA ARG A 225 -9.12 10.42 20.39
C ARG A 225 -8.73 11.37 21.54
N LYS A 226 -9.18 11.10 22.76
CA LYS A 226 -8.78 11.90 23.94
C LYS A 226 -7.33 11.65 24.33
N ALA A 227 -6.84 10.42 24.21
CA ALA A 227 -5.43 10.12 24.45
C ALA A 227 -4.55 10.65 23.32
N ILE A 228 -5.00 10.53 22.08
CA ILE A 228 -4.32 11.06 20.89
C ILE A 228 -4.15 12.57 20.99
N GLN A 229 -5.23 13.31 21.30
CA GLN A 229 -5.14 14.76 21.50
C GLN A 229 -4.11 15.15 22.57
N LYS A 230 -4.01 14.38 23.67
CA LYS A 230 -3.01 14.66 24.71
C LYS A 230 -1.58 14.43 24.23
N ILE A 231 -1.37 13.49 23.31
CA ILE A 231 -0.05 13.25 22.71
C ILE A 231 0.24 14.39 21.73
N GLU A 232 -0.71 14.76 20.87
CA GLU A 232 -0.59 15.89 19.94
C GLU A 232 -0.28 17.19 20.69
N ASP A 233 -0.98 17.49 21.79
CA ASP A 233 -0.74 18.67 22.62
C ASP A 233 0.67 18.69 23.25
N GLN A 234 1.31 17.52 23.42
CA GLN A 234 2.68 17.41 23.93
C GLN A 234 3.75 17.52 22.84
N ILE A 235 3.39 17.19 21.60
CA ILE A 235 4.27 17.23 20.42
C ILE A 235 4.17 18.59 19.70
N ASN A 236 3.06 19.32 19.89
CA ASN A 236 2.76 20.61 19.25
C ASN A 236 3.68 21.78 19.69
N ASN A 237 4.86 21.84 19.10
CA ASN A 237 5.49 23.08 18.63
C ASN A 237 5.90 23.03 17.15
N ASP A 238 5.73 21.90 16.45
CA ASP A 238 6.01 21.78 15.01
C ASP A 238 4.75 21.28 14.28
N GLU A 239 4.55 21.73 13.03
CA GLU A 239 3.37 21.48 12.21
C GLU A 239 2.97 20.00 12.21
N ILE A 240 1.66 19.74 12.29
CA ILE A 240 1.09 18.40 12.16
C ILE A 240 1.46 17.87 10.76
N SER A 241 2.53 17.08 10.69
CA SER A 241 2.90 16.34 9.49
C SER A 241 1.92 15.18 9.37
N TYR A 242 0.96 15.32 8.44
CA TYR A 242 0.14 14.21 8.01
C TYR A 242 1.07 13.21 7.32
N GLY A 243 1.27 12.05 7.95
CA GLY A 243 2.00 10.99 7.30
C GLY A 243 1.25 10.53 6.07
N VAL A 244 1.96 10.29 4.96
CA VAL A 244 1.44 9.49 3.85
C VAL A 244 1.13 8.10 4.43
N THR A 245 -0.15 7.83 4.67
CA THR A 245 -0.58 6.52 5.13
C THR A 245 -0.89 5.67 3.91
N PHE A 246 -0.09 4.62 3.74
CA PHE A 246 -0.23 3.66 2.64
C PHE A 246 -1.31 2.63 2.98
N GLN A 247 -2.19 2.34 2.02
CA GLN A 247 -3.10 1.19 2.06
C GLN A 247 -2.34 -0.11 1.80
#